data_AF-A0A1I3IYE9-F1
#
_entry.id   AF-A0A1I3IYE9-F1
#
_cell.length_a   1.000
_cell.length_b   1.000
_cell.length_c   1.000
_cell.angle_alpha   90.00
_cell.angle_beta   90.00
_cell.angle_gamma   90.00
#
_symmetry.space_group_name_H-M   'P 1'
#
loop_
_entity.id
_entity.type
_entity.pdbx_description
1 polymer ?
#
loop_
_entity_poly.entity_id
_entity_poly.type
_entity_poly.pdbx_seq_one_letter_code
_entity_poly.pdbx_strand_id
1 'polypeptide(L)'
;MKETEWAKLMAEKLGRELSGFNVEAGKNLIYANEIVEYGENETCYHEMAYETDILIYEKNNNKIWKPRVVIETKLESATTHDSITYS
;
A
#
# COMPACT_ATOMS: atom_id res chain seq x y z
N MET A 1 -20.69 4.92 7.56
CA MET A 1 -19.44 4.15 7.65
C MET A 1 -18.36 5.00 6.99
N LYS A 2 -17.21 5.18 7.63
CA LYS A 2 -16.07 5.87 7.03
C LYS A 2 -15.34 4.95 6.05
N GLU A 3 -14.62 5.51 5.08
CA GLU A 3 -13.80 4.74 4.12
C GLU A 3 -12.82 3.81 4.84
N THR A 4 -12.15 4.30 5.89
CA THR A 4 -11.22 3.49 6.69
C THR A 4 -11.88 2.33 7.45
N GLU A 5 -13.14 2.48 7.86
CA GLU A 5 -13.92 1.38 8.46
C GLU A 5 -14.31 0.35 7.40
N TRP A 6 -14.64 0.83 6.20
CA TRP A 6 -14.97 -0.02 5.07
C TRP A 6 -13.75 -0.82 4.59
N ALA A 7 -12.58 -0.18 4.45
CA ALA A 7 -11.33 -0.82 4.08
C ALA A 7 -10.96 -1.95 5.05
N LYS A 8 -11.09 -1.72 6.37
CA LYS A 8 -10.88 -2.77 7.39
C LYS A 8 -11.83 -3.95 7.23
N LEU A 9 -13.13 -3.67 7.06
CA LEU A 9 -14.14 -4.71 6.83
C LEU A 9 -13.84 -5.53 5.56
N MET A 10 -13.37 -4.85 4.50
CA MET A 10 -13.02 -5.49 3.23
C MET A 10 -11.73 -6.31 3.34
N ALA A 11 -10.72 -5.82 4.05
CA ALA A 11 -9.48 -6.56 4.32
C ALA A 11 -9.76 -7.86 5.08
N GLU A 12 -10.64 -7.84 6.08
CA GLU A 12 -11.07 -9.05 6.80
C GLU A 12 -11.78 -10.06 5.90
N LYS A 13 -12.64 -9.59 4.99
CA LYS A 13 -13.32 -10.45 4.02
C LYS A 13 -12.32 -11.07 3.04
N LEU A 14 -11.45 -10.26 2.45
CA LEU A 14 -10.40 -10.70 1.54
C LEU A 14 -9.44 -11.70 2.20
N GLY A 15 -9.06 -11.47 3.45
CA GLY A 15 -8.19 -12.37 4.21
C GLY A 15 -8.79 -13.75 4.44
N ARG A 16 -10.12 -13.89 4.47
CA ARG A 16 -10.80 -15.20 4.55
C ARG A 16 -10.82 -15.93 3.21
N GLU A 17 -10.93 -15.21 2.09
CA GLU A 17 -11.02 -15.79 0.75
C GLU A 17 -9.65 -16.12 0.14
N LEU A 18 -8.62 -15.30 0.43
CA LEU A 18 -7.31 -15.40 -0.19
C LEU A 18 -6.35 -16.29 0.61
N SER A 19 -6.63 -17.60 0.62
CA SER A 19 -5.74 -18.57 1.27
C SER A 19 -4.33 -18.53 0.65
N GLY A 20 -3.30 -18.43 1.50
CA GLY A 20 -1.89 -18.31 1.07
C GLY A 20 -1.34 -16.89 1.01
N PHE A 21 -2.20 -15.87 1.15
CA PHE A 21 -1.80 -14.47 1.25
C PHE A 21 -2.13 -13.88 2.63
N ASN A 22 -1.46 -12.79 2.96
CA ASN A 22 -1.79 -11.95 4.10
C ASN A 22 -2.49 -10.70 3.56
N VAL A 23 -3.51 -10.25 4.27
CA VAL A 23 -4.26 -9.04 3.92
C VAL A 23 -4.26 -8.13 5.13
N GLU A 24 -3.83 -6.88 4.96
CA GLU A 24 -3.68 -5.90 6.04
C GLU A 24 -4.19 -4.54 5.58
N ALA A 25 -5.05 -3.91 6.39
CA ALA A 25 -5.52 -2.55 6.14
C ALA A 25 -4.66 -1.51 6.86
N GLY A 26 -4.45 -0.35 6.25
CA GLY A 26 -3.71 0.76 6.87
C GLY A 26 -2.21 0.53 6.98
N LYS A 27 -1.60 -0.14 5.99
CA LYS A 27 -0.15 -0.43 6.01
C LYS A 27 0.65 0.72 5.41
N ASN A 28 1.63 1.22 6.16
CA ASN A 28 2.60 2.19 5.66
C ASN A 28 3.64 1.52 4.75
N LEU A 29 3.76 2.04 3.53
CA LEU A 29 4.65 1.52 2.49
C LEU A 29 5.46 2.64 1.88
N ILE A 30 6.78 2.43 1.76
CA ILE A 30 7.70 3.36 1.11
C ILE A 30 7.51 3.20 -0.40
N TYR A 31 6.78 4.14 -1.01
CA TYR A 31 6.45 4.12 -2.44
C TYR A 31 7.00 5.30 -3.23
N ALA A 32 7.47 6.34 -2.55
CA ALA A 32 8.08 7.48 -3.21
C ALA A 32 9.46 7.75 -2.61
N ASN A 33 10.36 8.16 -3.50
CA ASN A 33 11.67 8.69 -3.16
C ASN A 33 11.79 10.06 -3.81
N GLU A 34 11.99 11.09 -3.01
CA GLU A 34 12.34 12.42 -3.52
C GLU A 34 13.87 12.49 -3.61
N ILE A 35 14.40 12.67 -4.83
CA ILE A 35 15.82 12.96 -4.97
C ILE A 35 16.04 14.43 -4.62
N VAL A 36 16.87 14.69 -3.62
CA VAL A 36 17.14 16.04 -3.10
C VAL A 36 18.44 16.61 -3.69
N GLU A 37 19.42 15.75 -3.97
CA GLU A 37 20.72 16.17 -4.52
C GLU A 37 21.38 15.04 -5.32
N TYR A 38 22.13 15.42 -6.36
CA TYR A 38 22.96 14.51 -7.15
C TYR A 38 24.44 14.86 -6.99
N GLY A 39 25.26 13.88 -6.62
CA GLY A 39 26.71 13.94 -6.61
C GLY A 39 27.34 12.99 -7.64
N GLU A 40 28.66 13.07 -7.81
CA GLU A 40 29.39 12.27 -8.79
C GLU A 40 29.34 10.76 -8.51
N ASN A 41 29.20 10.36 -7.24
CA ASN A 41 29.18 8.95 -6.82
C ASN A 41 27.96 8.57 -5.94
N GLU A 42 27.12 9.55 -5.56
CA GLU A 42 25.99 9.30 -4.67
C GLU A 42 24.82 10.23 -4.97
N THR A 43 23.64 9.85 -4.51
CA THR A 43 22.40 10.60 -4.66
C THR A 43 21.75 10.70 -3.29
N CYS A 44 21.47 11.91 -2.84
CA CYS A 44 20.72 12.13 -1.60
C CYS A 44 19.23 12.02 -1.92
N TYR A 45 18.51 11.21 -1.16
CA TYR A 45 17.08 11.04 -1.35
C TYR A 45 16.35 10.94 -0.01
N HIS A 46 15.07 11.32 -0.03
CA HIS A 46 14.16 11.16 1.08
C HIS A 46 13.13 10.08 0.74
N GLU A 47 13.09 9.03 1.56
CA GLU A 47 12.08 7.98 1.49
C GLU A 47 10.77 8.48 2.10
N MET A 48 9.66 8.33 1.37
CA MET A 48 8.34 8.71 1.84
C MET A 48 7.45 7.47 1.92
N ALA A 49 6.90 7.24 3.11
CA ALA A 49 5.92 6.20 3.35
C ALA A 49 4.50 6.77 3.32
N TYR A 50 3.59 6.03 2.70
CA TYR A 50 2.16 6.35 2.67
C TYR A 50 1.36 5.18 3.23
N GLU A 51 0.32 5.50 3.99
CA GLU A 51 -0.64 4.52 4.47
C GLU A 51 -1.54 4.10 3.30
N THR A 52 -1.57 2.79 3.03
CA THR A 52 -2.46 2.19 2.03
C THR A 52 -3.74 1.71 2.67
N ASP A 53 -4.85 1.78 1.95
CA ASP A 53 -6.13 1.29 2.49
C ASP A 53 -6.09 -0.22 2.73
N ILE A 54 -5.64 -1.02 1.75
CA ILE A 54 -5.47 -2.47 1.88
C ILE A 54 -4.22 -2.95 1.12
N LEU A 55 -3.34 -3.67 1.81
CA LEU A 55 -2.21 -4.40 1.23
C LEU A 55 -2.48 -5.91 1.26
N ILE A 56 -2.30 -6.55 0.10
CA ILE A 56 -2.19 -8.01 -0.03
C ILE A 56 -0.72 -8.36 -0.27
N TYR A 57 -0.16 -9.24 0.55
CA TYR A 57 1.25 -9.62 0.49
C TYR A 57 1.49 -11.10 0.80
N GLU A 58 2.56 -11.63 0.22
CA GLU A 58 3.09 -12.94 0.60
C GLU A 58 4.09 -12.79 1.74
N LYS A 59 4.09 -13.72 2.68
CA LYS A 59 5.09 -13.79 3.75
C LYS A 59 5.78 -15.14 3.69
N ASN A 60 7.11 -15.12 3.56
CA ASN A 60 7.90 -16.35 3.61
C ASN A 60 8.40 -16.58 5.04
N ASN A 61 8.90 -17.79 5.32
CA ASN A 61 9.38 -18.18 6.65
C ASN A 61 10.51 -17.28 7.22
N ASN A 62 11.16 -16.47 6.39
CA ASN A 62 12.34 -15.67 6.75
C ASN A 62 12.04 -14.21 7.14
N LYS A 63 10.84 -13.89 7.64
CA LYS A 63 10.37 -12.52 7.97
C LYS A 63 10.30 -11.54 6.77
N ILE A 64 10.77 -11.95 5.60
CA ILE A 64 10.63 -11.21 4.35
C ILE A 64 9.20 -11.38 3.85
N TRP A 65 8.58 -10.27 3.47
CA TRP A 65 7.29 -10.24 2.82
C TRP A 65 7.40 -9.51 1.49
N LYS A 66 6.53 -9.87 0.55
CA LYS A 66 6.49 -9.31 -0.81
C LYS A 66 5.11 -8.70 -1.06
N PRO A 67 4.99 -7.38 -1.30
CA PRO A 67 3.72 -6.80 -1.70
C PRO A 67 3.27 -7.43 -3.03
N ARG A 68 1.98 -7.72 -3.16
CA ARG A 68 1.39 -8.28 -4.39
C ARG A 68 0.39 -7.33 -5.00
N VAL A 69 -0.49 -6.78 -4.17
CA VAL A 69 -1.53 -5.85 -4.60
C VAL A 69 -1.71 -4.79 -3.52
N VAL A 70 -1.71 -3.53 -3.91
CA VAL A 70 -2.24 -2.41 -3.12
C VAL A 70 -3.63 -2.11 -3.66
N ILE A 71 -4.60 -1.95 -2.77
CA ILE A 71 -5.96 -1.57 -3.12
C ILE A 71 -6.26 -0.29 -2.36
N GLU A 72 -6.58 0.75 -3.11
CA GLU A 72 -7.09 2.01 -2.59
C GLU A 72 -8.59 2.08 -2.78
N THR A 73 -9.28 2.54 -1.75
CA THR A 73 -10.72 2.44 -1.63
C THR A 73 -11.37 3.80 -1.73
N LYS A 74 -12.55 3.83 -2.35
CA LYS A 74 -13.41 5.01 -2.37
C LYS A 74 -14.85 4.59 -2.15
N LEU A 75 -15.56 5.36 -1.35
CA LEU A 75 -17.01 5.22 -1.20
C LEU A 75 -17.72 6.17 -2.16
N GLU A 76 -18.83 5.70 -2.73
CA GLU A 76 -19.75 6.44 -3.62
C GLU A 76 -19.19 6.82 -5.00
N SER A 77 -17.97 7.36 -5.08
CA SER A 77 -17.37 7.77 -6.36
C SER A 77 -15.84 7.70 -6.32
N ALA A 78 -15.22 7.46 -7.48
CA ALA A 78 -13.78 7.57 -7.67
C ALA A 78 -13.49 8.59 -8.77
N THR A 79 -12.47 9.41 -8.57
CA THR A 79 -12.02 10.42 -9.53
C THR A 79 -10.74 9.97 -10.23
N THR A 80 -10.38 10.66 -11.32
CA THR A 80 -9.09 10.43 -11.99
C THR A 80 -7.91 10.74 -11.07
N HIS A 81 -8.03 11.74 -10.17
CA HIS A 81 -7.00 12.02 -9.18
C HIS A 81 -6.76 10.82 -8.26
N ASP A 82 -7.83 10.17 -7.79
CA ASP A 82 -7.74 8.96 -6.95
C ASP A 82 -7.02 7.78 -7.65
N SER A 83 -7.03 7.75 -8.99
CA SER A 83 -6.38 6.70 -9.78
C SER A 83 -4.89 6.98 -10.04
N ILE A 84 -4.46 8.25 -9.96
CA ILE A 84 -3.09 8.69 -10.27
C ILE A 84 -2.19 8.67 -9.03
N THR A 85 -2.76 8.67 -7.82
CA THR A 85 -2.02 8.77 -6.54
C THR A 85 -0.90 7.72 -6.36
N TYR A 86 -0.94 6.62 -7.11
CA TYR A 86 0.06 5.55 -7.08
C TYR A 86 0.56 5.11 -8.48
N SER A 87 0.40 5.95 -9.52
CA SER A 87 0.93 5.68 -10.89
C SER A 87 2.36 6.16 -11.09
#